data_AF-A0A0G1BDV1-F1
#
_entry.id   AF-A0A0G1BDV1-F1
#
_cell.length_a   1.000
_cell.length_b   1.000
_cell.length_c   1.000
_cell.angle_alpha   90.00
_cell.angle_beta   90.00
_cell.angle_gamma   90.00
#
_symmetry.space_group_name_H-M   'P 1'
#
loop_
_entity.id
_entity.type
_entity.pdbx_description
1 polymer ?
#
loop_
_entity_poly.entity_id
_entity_poly.type
_entity_poly.pdbx_seq_one_letter_code
_entity_poly.pdbx_strand_id
1 'polypeptide(L)'
;MGVPRSGREQKVFLQKQTEELKQLYIDAFRVFKKIMKPDGRIIFVIPRFRYKEEWITIDCQKHIEELGFELLQYEESDMPLVYARDEQFVAREIWRWKLAE
;
A
#
# COMPACT_ATOMS: atom_id res chain seq x y z
N MET A 1 -4.46 -5.32 -12.02
CA MET A 1 -3.02 -5.47 -12.32
C MET A 1 -2.67 -4.41 -13.36
N GLY A 2 -1.72 -3.52 -13.05
CA GLY A 2 -1.34 -2.40 -13.92
C GLY A 2 -0.45 -2.82 -15.09
N VAL A 3 -0.23 -1.90 -16.03
CA VAL A 3 0.66 -2.10 -17.17
C VAL A 3 2.07 -2.45 -16.66
N PRO A 4 2.74 -3.47 -17.22
CA PRO A 4 4.13 -3.78 -16.89
C PRO A 4 5.01 -2.54 -17.02
N ARG A 5 5.82 -2.28 -16.00
CA ARG A 5 6.69 -1.11 -15.99
C ARG A 5 7.96 -1.35 -16.79
N SER A 6 8.33 -0.34 -17.57
CA SER A 6 9.54 -0.32 -18.41
C SER A 6 10.67 0.54 -17.83
N GLY A 7 10.38 1.32 -16.78
CA GLY A 7 11.33 2.26 -16.17
C GLY A 7 11.44 3.59 -16.93
N ARG A 8 10.74 3.76 -18.06
CA ARG A 8 10.76 4.96 -18.92
C ARG A 8 9.60 5.93 -18.65
N GLU A 9 8.76 5.62 -17.68
CA GLU A 9 7.58 6.42 -17.35
C GLU A 9 7.97 7.76 -16.72
N GLN A 10 7.25 8.83 -17.06
CA GLN A 10 7.48 10.15 -16.47
C GLN A 10 7.03 10.20 -15.00
N LYS A 11 7.73 10.97 -14.15
CA LYS A 11 7.37 11.15 -12.72
C LYS A 11 5.91 11.52 -12.52
N VAL A 12 5.39 12.43 -13.35
CA VAL A 12 4.00 12.92 -13.29
C VAL A 12 2.99 11.78 -13.50
N PHE A 13 3.29 10.86 -14.41
CA PHE A 13 2.45 9.68 -14.64
C PHE A 13 2.42 8.77 -13.41
N LEU A 14 3.56 8.59 -12.74
CA LEU A 14 3.64 7.79 -11.52
C LEU A 14 2.89 8.44 -10.37
N GLN A 15 3.01 9.75 -10.20
CA GLN A 15 2.28 10.51 -9.18
C GLN A 15 0.76 10.44 -9.40
N LYS A 16 0.30 10.53 -10.65
CA LYS A 16 -1.11 10.36 -10.98
C LYS A 16 -1.60 8.96 -10.63
N GLN A 17 -0.84 7.93 -11.00
CA GLN A 17 -1.18 6.54 -10.65
C GLN A 17 -1.20 6.32 -9.14
N THR A 18 -0.28 6.90 -8.37
CA THR A 18 -0.31 6.75 -6.91
C THR A 18 -1.55 7.36 -6.28
N GLU A 19 -2.07 8.46 -6.83
CA GLU A 19 -3.29 9.08 -6.32
C GLU A 19 -4.55 8.28 -6.67
N GLU A 20 -4.61 7.73 -7.89
CA GLU A 20 -5.68 6.81 -8.28
C GLU A 20 -5.69 5.54 -7.41
N LEU A 21 -4.51 4.96 -7.16
CA LEU A 21 -4.37 3.79 -6.29
C LEU A 21 -4.68 4.11 -4.83
N LYS A 22 -4.29 5.28 -4.34
CA LYS A 22 -4.65 5.75 -2.99
C LYS A 22 -6.16 5.71 -2.79
N GLN A 23 -6.94 6.28 -3.71
CA GLN A 23 -8.39 6.27 -3.58
C GLN A 23 -8.98 4.87 -3.68
N LEU A 24 -8.49 4.06 -4.62
CA LEU A 24 -8.90 2.66 -4.74
C LEU A 24 -8.68 1.88 -3.43
N TYR A 25 -7.56 2.08 -2.75
CA TYR A 25 -7.25 1.38 -1.50
C TYR A 25 -8.10 1.90 -0.34
N ILE A 26 -8.31 3.21 -0.23
CA ILE A 26 -9.21 3.79 0.77
C ILE A 26 -10.63 3.21 0.59
N ASP A 27 -11.13 3.14 -0.64
CA ASP A 27 -12.44 2.58 -0.95
C ASP A 27 -12.53 1.08 -0.66
N ALA A 28 -11.46 0.31 -0.93
CA ALA A 28 -11.38 -1.09 -0.54
C ALA A 28 -11.52 -1.26 0.98
N PHE A 29 -10.81 -0.44 1.78
CA PHE A 29 -10.90 -0.49 3.24
C PHE A 29 -12.29 -0.08 3.78
N ARG A 30 -13.00 0.86 3.11
CA ARG A 30 -14.40 1.16 3.42
C ARG A 30 -15.32 -0.05 3.22
N VAL A 31 -15.06 -0.87 2.20
CA VAL A 31 -15.80 -2.11 1.96
C VAL A 31 -15.42 -3.18 2.99
N PHE A 32 -14.12 -3.34 3.27
CA PHE A 32 -13.64 -4.32 4.26
C PHE A 32 -14.25 -4.08 5.63
N LYS A 33 -14.37 -2.83 6.07
CA LYS A 33 -15.01 -2.47 7.35
C LYS A 33 -16.42 -3.06 7.51
N LYS A 34 -17.15 -3.27 6.41
CA LYS A 34 -18.53 -3.80 6.42
C LYS A 34 -18.59 -5.32 6.57
N ILE A 35 -17.51 -6.03 6.24
CA ILE A 35 -17.48 -7.50 6.14
C ILE A 35 -16.49 -8.16 7.12
N MET A 36 -15.69 -7.36 7.81
CA MET A 36 -14.72 -7.84 8.80
C MET A 36 -15.43 -8.45 10.00
N LYS A 37 -15.00 -9.67 10.37
CA LYS A 37 -15.37 -10.31 11.63
C LYS A 37 -14.58 -9.69 12.79
N PRO A 38 -15.04 -9.85 14.05
CA PRO A 38 -14.20 -9.58 15.22
C PRO A 38 -12.83 -10.26 15.07
N ASP A 39 -11.78 -9.56 15.47
CA ASP A 39 -10.37 -9.97 15.34
C ASP A 39 -9.85 -10.25 13.92
N GLY A 40 -10.67 -9.99 12.90
CA GLY A 40 -10.29 -10.13 11.50
C GLY A 40 -9.03 -9.33 11.18
N ARG A 41 -8.15 -9.93 10.36
CA ARG A 41 -6.91 -9.30 9.92
C ARG A 41 -6.92 -9.14 8.41
N ILE A 42 -6.45 -7.99 7.93
CA ILE A 42 -6.27 -7.71 6.51
C ILE A 42 -4.78 -7.70 6.23
N ILE A 43 -4.34 -8.59 5.33
CA ILE A 43 -3.01 -8.51 4.72
C ILE A 43 -3.17 -7.82 3.37
N PHE A 44 -2.57 -6.64 3.23
CA PHE A 44 -2.72 -5.83 2.03
C PHE A 44 -1.35 -5.51 1.44
N VAL A 45 -1.20 -5.67 0.12
CA VAL A 45 0.07 -5.47 -0.57
C VAL A 45 0.00 -4.19 -1.38
N ILE A 46 0.82 -3.21 -1.02
CA ILE A 46 0.86 -1.88 -1.62
C ILE A 46 2.13 -1.72 -2.45
N PRO A 47 2.05 -1.32 -3.73
CA PRO A 47 3.24 -1.10 -4.53
C PRO A 47 3.92 0.23 -4.19
N ARG A 48 5.25 0.22 -4.20
CA ARG A 48 6.08 1.43 -4.35
C ARG A 48 6.74 1.42 -5.71
N PHE A 49 6.87 2.57 -6.33
CA PHE A 49 7.38 2.72 -7.68
C PHE A 49 8.77 3.32 -7.68
N ARG A 50 9.74 2.66 -8.28
CA ARG A 50 11.07 3.24 -8.48
C ARG A 50 11.00 4.31 -9.57
N TYR A 51 11.62 5.45 -9.32
CA TYR A 51 11.85 6.50 -10.29
C TYR A 51 13.25 7.08 -10.06
N LYS A 52 14.20 6.76 -10.94
CA LYS A 52 15.63 7.06 -10.75
C LYS A 52 16.10 6.47 -9.40
N GLU A 53 16.65 7.30 -8.52
CA GLU A 53 17.13 6.93 -7.18
C GLU A 53 16.06 7.09 -6.09
N GLU A 54 14.81 7.40 -6.45
CA GLU A 54 13.72 7.63 -5.50
C GLU A 54 12.66 6.52 -5.56
N TRP A 55 12.02 6.26 -4.42
CA TRP A 55 10.81 5.47 -4.32
C TRP A 55 9.60 6.37 -4.14
N ILE A 56 8.67 6.29 -5.08
CA ILE A 56 7.37 6.95 -4.98
C ILE A 56 6.41 5.97 -4.30
N THR A 57 5.88 6.38 -3.15
CA THR A 57 5.00 5.58 -2.31
C THR A 57 3.54 6.01 -2.45
N ILE A 58 2.62 5.18 -1.98
CA ILE A 58 1.19 5.49 -1.96
C ILE A 58 0.83 5.93 -0.55
N ASP A 59 0.49 7.22 -0.39
CA ASP A 59 0.17 7.81 0.90
C ASP A 59 -1.30 7.58 1.28
N CYS A 60 -1.62 6.36 1.72
CA CYS A 60 -2.96 5.97 2.17
C CYS A 60 -3.02 5.52 3.64
N GLN A 61 -1.89 5.41 4.34
CA GLN A 61 -1.83 4.86 5.70
C GLN A 61 -2.74 5.64 6.67
N LYS A 62 -2.52 6.95 6.78
CA LYS A 62 -3.29 7.81 7.69
C LYS A 62 -4.79 7.78 7.40
N HIS A 63 -5.16 7.71 6.13
CA HIS A 63 -6.57 7.67 5.72
C HIS A 63 -7.22 6.33 6.11
N ILE A 64 -6.47 5.23 6.03
CA ILE A 64 -6.92 3.92 6.49
C ILE A 64 -7.06 3.91 8.02
N GLU A 65 -6.12 4.53 8.74
CA GLU A 65 -6.21 4.71 10.19
C GLU A 65 -7.44 5.53 10.61
N GLU A 66 -7.73 6.63 9.90
CA GLU A 66 -8.93 7.45 10.09
C GLU A 66 -10.25 6.69 9.82
N LEU A 67 -10.21 5.60 9.02
CA LEU A 67 -11.36 4.70 8.86
C LEU A 67 -11.56 3.76 10.07
N GLY A 68 -10.69 3.82 11.07
CA GLY A 68 -10.73 3.01 12.29
C GLY A 68 -9.99 1.69 12.15
N PHE A 69 -8.97 1.62 11.30
CA PHE A 69 -8.07 0.46 11.26
C PHE A 69 -6.77 0.75 12.02
N GLU A 70 -6.20 -0.27 12.63
CA GLU A 70 -4.91 -0.20 13.32
C GLU A 70 -3.87 -1.00 12.54
N LEU A 71 -2.71 -0.39 12.28
CA LEU A 71 -1.57 -1.04 11.66
C LEU A 71 -0.84 -1.90 12.69
N LEU A 72 -0.62 -3.18 12.36
CA LEU A 72 -0.01 -4.16 13.24
C LEU A 72 1.42 -4.44 12.83
N GLN A 73 2.35 -4.35 13.78
CA GLN A 73 3.75 -4.67 13.55
C GLN A 73 3.96 -6.17 13.33
N TYR A 74 4.96 -6.53 12.51
CA TYR A 74 5.51 -7.90 12.52
C TYR A 74 6.52 -8.01 13.66
N GLU A 75 6.65 -9.18 14.26
CA GLU A 75 7.46 -9.39 15.48
C GLU A 75 8.94 -9.02 15.32
N GLU A 76 9.46 -9.00 14.08
CA GLU A 76 10.88 -8.81 13.78
C GLU A 76 11.18 -7.60 12.87
N SER A 77 10.17 -6.77 12.52
CA SER A 77 10.36 -5.67 11.56
C SER A 77 9.45 -4.49 11.83
N ASP A 78 10.02 -3.28 11.69
CA ASP A 78 9.24 -2.06 11.51
C ASP A 78 8.32 -2.21 10.30
N MET A 79 7.13 -1.63 10.40
CA MET A 79 6.14 -1.68 9.32
C MET A 79 6.33 -0.55 8.31
N PRO A 80 6.07 -0.81 7.04
CA PRO A 80 5.65 -2.09 6.46
C PRO A 80 6.81 -2.99 6.06
N LEU A 81 6.57 -4.30 5.96
CA LEU A 81 7.55 -5.24 5.41
C LEU A 81 7.73 -4.94 3.90
N VAL A 82 8.90 -4.44 3.51
CA VAL A 82 9.21 -4.11 2.12
C VAL A 82 9.93 -5.27 1.44
N TYR A 83 9.33 -5.82 0.39
CA TYR A 83 9.92 -6.82 -0.49
C TYR A 83 10.24 -6.19 -1.85
N ALA A 84 11.53 -6.20 -2.21
CA ALA A 84 12.03 -5.71 -3.49
C ALA A 84 13.20 -6.58 -3.98
N ARG A 85 13.44 -6.60 -5.29
CA ARG A 85 14.66 -7.15 -5.90
C ARG A 85 15.37 -6.03 -6.68
N ASP A 86 16.69 -6.08 -6.77
CA ASP A 86 17.53 -4.97 -7.25
C ASP A 86 17.14 -4.44 -8.64
N GLU A 87 16.72 -5.33 -9.54
CA GLU A 87 16.34 -4.98 -10.93
C GLU A 87 14.87 -4.53 -11.08
N GLN A 88 14.08 -4.51 -10.00
CA GLN A 88 12.65 -4.23 -10.10
C GLN A 88 12.33 -2.73 -10.02
N PHE A 89 11.47 -2.27 -10.91
CA PHE A 89 10.89 -0.92 -10.89
C PHE A 89 9.70 -0.78 -9.92
N VAL A 90 9.34 -1.88 -9.24
CA VAL A 90 8.22 -1.97 -8.31
C VAL A 90 8.64 -2.78 -7.10
N ALA A 91 8.55 -2.18 -5.92
CA ALA A 91 8.66 -2.87 -4.64
C ALA A 91 7.25 -3.11 -4.08
N ARG A 92 7.13 -4.05 -3.15
CA ARG A 92 5.87 -4.39 -2.49
C ARG A 92 6.00 -4.17 -1.00
N GLU A 93 5.11 -3.38 -0.45
CA GLU A 93 4.94 -3.22 0.98
C GLU A 93 3.82 -4.15 1.43
N ILE A 94 4.10 -4.98 2.43
CA ILE A 94 3.13 -5.93 2.96
C ILE A 94 2.64 -5.38 4.29
N TRP A 95 1.39 -4.94 4.31
CA TRP A 95 0.76 -4.28 5.44
C TRP A 95 -0.18 -5.25 6.15
N ARG A 96 -0.28 -5.15 7.47
CA ARG A 96 -1.16 -5.98 8.29
C ARG A 96 -2.04 -5.09 9.15
N TRP A 97 -3.35 -5.21 9.00
CA TRP A 97 -4.33 -4.35 9.66
C TRP A 97 -5.33 -5.15 10.49
N LYS A 98 -5.87 -4.55 11.54
CA LYS A 98 -7.13 -4.96 12.19
C LYS A 98 -8.10 -3.78 12.22
N LEU A 99 -9.39 -4.04 12.41
CA LEU A 99 -10.32 -3.00 12.80
C LEU A 99 -10.08 -2.66 14.28
N ALA A 100 -10.01 -1.38 14.63
CA ALA A 100 -9.95 -0.94 16.01
C ALA A 100 -11.28 -1.25 16.72
N GLU A 101 -11.20 -1.58 18.01
CA GLU A 101 -12.37 -1.84 18.87
C GLU A 101 -13.16 -0.56 19.17
#